data_AF-A0A417C8C6-F1
#
_entry.id   AF-A0A417C8C6-F1
#
_cell.length_a   1.000
_cell.length_b   1.000
_cell.length_c   1.000
_cell.angle_alpha   90.00
_cell.angle_beta   90.00
_cell.angle_gamma   90.00
#
_symmetry.space_group_name_H-M   'P 1'
#
loop_
_entity.id
_entity.type
_entity.pdbx_description
1 polymer ?
#
loop_
_entity_poly.entity_id
_entity_poly.type
_entity_poly.pdbx_seq_one_letter_code
_entity_poly.pdbx_strand_id
1 'polypeptide(L)' 'MNKSLDDILRNKGDLKPRQVEKIFNANGWYIVRTNNHNIYKKEGRSELVIAPIGNMNWKTFRDTCKRCGMAM' A
#
# COMPACT_ATOMS: atom_id res chain seq x y z
N MET A 1 20.86 3.77 -2.96
CA MET A 1 19.89 4.34 -3.93
C MET A 1 18.48 4.27 -3.34
N ASN A 2 18.08 5.30 -2.60
CA ASN A 2 16.69 5.44 -2.15
C ASN A 2 15.93 6.10 -3.30
N LYS A 3 15.25 5.31 -4.14
CA LYS A 3 14.23 5.88 -5.04
C LYS A 3 13.13 6.41 -4.13
N SER A 4 13.08 7.74 -3.98
CA SER A 4 12.08 8.40 -3.15
C SER A 4 10.69 7.95 -3.58
N LEU A 5 9.76 7.86 -2.64
CA LEU A 5 8.37 7.48 -2.89
C LEU A 5 7.83 8.22 -4.11
N ASP A 6 8.08 9.53 -4.18
CA ASP A 6 7.75 10.45 -5.27
C ASP A 6 8.15 9.97 -6.68
N ASP A 7 9.32 9.37 -6.83
CA ASP A 7 9.80 8.87 -8.14
C ASP A 7 8.98 7.66 -8.62
N ILE A 8 8.55 6.85 -7.66
CA ILE A 8 7.65 5.71 -7.89
C ILE A 8 6.22 6.23 -8.17
N LEU A 9 5.76 7.26 -7.46
CA LEU A 9 4.45 7.88 -7.69
C LEU A 9 4.36 8.56 -9.08
N ARG A 10 5.45 9.20 -9.54
CA ARG A 10 5.48 9.95 -10.82
C ARG A 10 5.41 9.05 -12.05
N ASN A 11 5.88 7.81 -11.96
CA ASN A 11 5.94 6.92 -13.13
C ASN A 11 4.61 6.25 -13.50
N LYS A 12 3.52 6.40 -12.71
CA LYS A 12 2.17 5.80 -12.93
C LYS A 12 2.14 4.29 -13.23
N GLY A 13 3.28 3.60 -13.17
CA GLY A 13 3.42 2.18 -13.42
C GLY A 13 2.91 1.36 -12.25
N ASP A 14 2.60 0.11 -12.55
CA ASP A 14 2.16 -0.85 -11.57
C ASP A 14 3.23 -1.10 -10.49
N LEU A 15 2.83 -0.96 -9.23
CA LEU A 15 3.67 -1.22 -8.07
C LEU A 15 3.69 -2.71 -7.77
N LYS A 16 4.89 -3.29 -7.71
CA LYS A 16 5.03 -4.69 -7.28
C LYS A 16 4.62 -4.84 -5.80
N PRO A 17 4.06 -5.98 -5.38
CA PRO A 17 3.66 -6.23 -3.99
C PRO A 17 4.73 -5.87 -2.95
N ARG A 18 6.00 -6.20 -3.23
CA ARG A 18 7.13 -5.87 -2.33
C ARG A 18 7.37 -4.37 -2.18
N GLN A 19 7.09 -3.57 -3.21
CA GLN A 19 7.21 -2.12 -3.13
C GLN A 19 6.08 -1.56 -2.27
N VAL A 20 4.84 -1.99 -2.53
CA VAL A 20 3.67 -1.63 -1.72
C VAL A 20 3.92 -1.95 -0.25
N GLU A 21 4.33 -3.18 0.06
CA GLU A 21 4.63 -3.61 1.43
C GLU A 21 5.65 -2.72 2.14
N LYS A 22 6.75 -2.36 1.48
CA LYS A 22 7.74 -1.43 2.05
C LYS A 22 7.14 -0.08 2.42
N ILE A 23 6.27 0.46 1.57
CA ILE A 23 5.64 1.77 1.78
C ILE A 23 4.68 1.72 2.98
N PHE A 24 3.82 0.71 3.04
CA PHE A 24 2.88 0.55 4.13
C PHE A 24 3.59 0.26 5.46
N ASN A 25 4.60 -0.64 5.47
CA ASN A 25 5.39 -0.92 6.66
C ASN A 25 6.10 0.32 7.21
N ALA A 26 6.65 1.18 6.34
CA ALA A 26 7.27 2.44 6.76
C ALA A 26 6.28 3.40 7.44
N ASN A 27 4.97 3.25 7.22
CA ASN A 27 3.91 4.06 7.81
C ASN A 27 3.21 3.35 8.99
N GLY A 28 3.79 2.26 9.49
CA GLY A 28 3.28 1.46 10.62
C GLY A 28 2.10 0.56 10.25
N TRP A 29 1.87 0.32 8.95
CA TRP A 29 0.88 -0.64 8.46
C TRP A 29 1.55 -1.96 8.12
N TYR A 30 0.98 -3.07 8.56
CA TYR A 30 1.43 -4.40 8.15
C TYR A 30 0.35 -5.08 7.30
N ILE A 31 0.78 -5.96 6.39
CA ILE A 31 -0.09 -6.62 5.42
C ILE A 31 -0.29 -8.07 5.81
N VAL A 32 -1.54 -8.45 6.08
CA VAL A 32 -1.96 -9.85 6.24
C VAL A 32 -2.49 -10.34 4.90
N ARG A 33 -1.81 -11.32 4.31
CA ARG A 33 -2.21 -11.90 3.02
C ARG A 33 -3.24 -13.01 3.23
N THR A 34 -4.32 -12.97 2.46
CA THR A 34 -5.29 -14.07 2.35
C THR A 34 -5.19 -14.70 0.96
N ASN A 35 -6.03 -15.69 0.65
CA ASN A 35 -6.04 -16.32 -0.68
C ASN A 35 -6.46 -15.35 -1.79
N ASN A 36 -7.31 -14.36 -1.49
CA ASN A 36 -7.94 -13.50 -2.50
C ASN A 36 -7.64 -12.01 -2.32
N HIS A 37 -7.24 -11.58 -1.11
CA HIS A 37 -7.02 -10.16 -0.79
C HIS A 37 -5.85 -9.94 0.16
N ASN A 38 -5.30 -8.71 0.12
CA ASN A 38 -4.42 -8.17 1.14
C ASN A 38 -5.23 -7.37 2.16
N ILE A 39 -5.02 -7.63 3.44
CA ILE A 39 -5.63 -6.91 4.56
C ILE A 39 -4.54 -6.05 5.22
N TYR A 40 -4.69 -4.74 5.16
CA TYR A 40 -3.79 -3.77 5.78
C TYR A 40 -4.30 -3.47 7.19
N LYS A 41 -3.40 -3.61 8.16
CA LYS A 41 -3.67 -3.40 9.58
C LYS A 41 -2.65 -2.45 10.18
N LYS A 42 -3.05 -1.69 11.20
CA LYS A 42 -2.19 -0.82 11.99
C LYS A 42 -2.59 -0.92 13.46
N GLU A 43 -1.60 -1.02 14.33
CA GLU A 43 -1.86 -1.05 15.77
C GLU A 43 -2.61 0.22 16.22
N GLY A 44 -3.62 0.05 17.07
CA GLY A 44 -4.47 1.16 17.51
C GLY A 44 -5.52 1.63 16.50
N ARG A 45 -5.64 0.99 15.32
CA ARG A 45 -6.72 1.27 14.35
C ARG A 45 -7.61 0.04 14.16
N SER A 46 -8.90 0.19 14.43
CA SER A 46 -9.91 -0.87 14.29
C SER A 46 -10.30 -1.14 12.84
N GLU A 47 -10.13 -0.17 11.95
CA GLU A 47 -10.47 -0.30 10.54
C GLU A 47 -9.47 -1.16 9.77
N LEU A 48 -10.01 -2.13 9.02
CA LEU A 48 -9.27 -2.96 8.08
C LEU A 48 -9.38 -2.36 6.68
N VAL A 49 -8.25 -2.16 6.01
CA VAL A 49 -8.26 -1.77 4.59
C VAL A 49 -7.97 -3.01 3.76
N ILE A 50 -8.84 -3.30 2.79
CA ILE A 50 -8.76 -4.49 1.93
C ILE A 50 -8.44 -4.04 0.51
N ALA A 51 -7.45 -4.67 -0.11
CA ALA A 51 -7.06 -4.43 -1.49
C ALA A 51 -6.74 -5.76 -2.23
N PRO A 52 -6.84 -5.80 -3.57
CA PRO A 52 -6.56 -7.01 -4.34
C PRO A 52 -5.08 -7.45 -4.23
N ILE A 53 -4.85 -8.74 -4.46
CA ILE A 53 -3.51 -9.33 -4.55
C ILE A 53 -2.92 -9.04 -5.92
N GLY A 54 -1.61 -8.82 -5.97
CA GLY A 54 -0.86 -8.62 -7.21
C GLY A 54 -0.27 -7.22 -7.30
N ASN A 55 0.13 -6.85 -8.52
CA ASN A 55 0.64 -5.51 -8.73
C ASN A 55 -0.49 -4.50 -8.55
N MET A 56 -0.23 -3.42 -7.81
CA MET A 56 -1.17 -2.33 -7.66
C MET A 56 -0.92 -1.27 -8.70
N ASN A 57 -1.90 -1.04 -9.57
CA ASN A 57 -1.89 0.16 -10.39
C ASN A 57 -1.99 1.41 -9.50
N TRP A 58 -1.63 2.55 -10.08
CA TRP A 58 -1.61 3.84 -9.38
C TRP A 58 -2.95 4.19 -8.71
N LYS A 59 -4.07 3.93 -9.38
CA LYS A 59 -5.40 4.28 -8.87
C LYS A 59 -5.74 3.48 -7.61
N THR A 60 -5.54 2.17 -7.64
CA THR A 60 -5.77 1.27 -6.51
C THR A 60 -4.83 1.60 -5.35
N PHE A 61 -3.56 1.88 -5.63
CA PHE A 61 -2.59 2.28 -4.61
C PHE A 61 -3.02 3.58 -3.92
N ARG A 62 -3.34 4.61 -4.71
CA ARG A 62 -3.79 5.92 -4.22
C ARG A 62 -5.05 5.80 -3.35
N ASP A 63 -6.01 4.99 -3.78
CA ASP A 63 -7.24 4.74 -3.01
C ASP A 63 -6.94 4.03 -1.68
N THR A 64 -6.07 3.01 -1.71
CA THR A 64 -5.64 2.29 -0.51
C THR A 64 -4.93 3.23 0.48
N CYS A 65 -4.03 4.08 0.01
CA CYS A 65 -3.35 5.07 0.86
C CYS A 65 -4.34 6.05 1.51
N LYS A 66 -5.34 6.54 0.76
CA LYS A 66 -6.40 7.41 1.31
C LYS A 66 -7.20 6.71 2.40
N ARG A 67 -7.62 5.45 2.17
CA ARG A 67 -8.34 4.65 3.18
C ARG A 67 -7.48 4.40 4.42
N CYS A 68 -6.18 4.20 4.22
CA CYS A 68 -5.20 4.10 5.29
C CYS A 68 -4.86 5.46 5.96
N GLY A 69 -5.50 6.56 5.57
CA GLY A 69 -5.25 7.89 6.15
C GLY A 69 -3.81 8.37 5.97
N MET A 70 -3.11 7.87 4.96
CA MET A 70 -1.74 8.26 4.65
C MET A 70 -1.77 9.59 3.89
N ALA A 71 -1.07 10.60 4.39
CA ALA A 71 -0.85 11.84 3.64
C ALA A 71 -0.04 11.51 2.37
N MET A 72 -0.57 11.89 1.21
CA MET A 72 0.08 11.77 -0.09
C MET A 72 0.37 13.14 -0.67
#